data_AF-A0A317Z635-F1
#
_entry.id   AF-A0A317Z635-F1
#
_cell.length_a   1.000
_cell.length_b   1.000
_cell.length_c   1.000
_cell.angle_alpha   90.00
_cell.angle_beta   90.00
_cell.angle_gamma   90.00
#
_symmetry.space_group_name_H-M   'P 1'
#
loop_
_entity.id
_entity.type
_entity.pdbx_description
1 polymer ?
#
loop_
_entity_poly.entity_id
_entity_poly.type
_entity_poly.pdbx_seq_one_letter_code
_entity_poly.pdbx_strand_id
1 'polypeptide(L)'
;IVSPQRTPHAGYYEFQQVHRPLVFIAREGTRLTFKNKLDFTNIHDYVTLQIMVTTITGETATFTVDAPYIEPHAQGELDIAPYVHLDIKDLSTCTIQYILKA
;
A
#
# COMPACT_ATOMS: atom_id res chain seq x y z
N ILE A 1 15.64 6.10 -18.29
CA ILE A 1 14.32 5.53 -17.91
C ILE A 1 13.13 6.18 -18.64
N VAL A 2 13.30 7.32 -19.33
CA VAL A 2 12.27 7.95 -20.17
C VAL A 2 12.84 8.34 -21.53
N SER A 3 11.97 8.50 -22.54
CA SER A 3 12.33 9.06 -23.85
C SER A 3 12.47 10.59 -23.78
N PRO A 4 13.04 11.27 -24.81
CA PRO A 4 13.15 12.73 -24.85
C PRO A 4 11.78 13.44 -24.72
N GLN A 5 10.71 12.83 -25.23
CA GLN A 5 9.33 13.31 -25.10
C GLN A 5 8.70 12.98 -23.73
N ARG A 6 9.52 12.56 -22.76
CA ARG A 6 9.13 12.15 -21.40
C ARG A 6 8.18 10.96 -21.36
N THR A 7 8.17 10.12 -22.40
CA THR A 7 7.42 8.87 -22.38
C THR A 7 8.15 7.86 -21.50
N PRO A 8 7.51 7.27 -20.48
CA PRO A 8 8.16 6.31 -19.60
C PRO A 8 8.48 5.01 -20.33
N HIS A 9 9.69 4.48 -20.13
CA HIS A 9 10.02 3.11 -20.45
C HIS A 9 9.68 2.19 -19.26
N ALA A 10 9.67 0.87 -19.46
CA ALA A 10 9.38 -0.10 -18.39
C ALA A 10 10.22 0.14 -17.12
N GLY A 11 11.51 0.44 -17.27
CA GLY A 11 12.41 0.72 -16.14
C GLY A 11 12.03 1.96 -15.30
N TYR A 12 11.17 2.86 -15.79
CA TYR A 12 10.62 3.94 -14.97
C TYR A 12 9.69 3.39 -13.87
N TYR A 13 8.82 2.43 -14.21
CA TYR A 13 7.89 1.84 -13.26
C TYR A 13 8.58 0.96 -12.23
N GLU A 14 9.61 0.21 -12.64
CA GLU A 14 10.48 -0.53 -11.73
C GLU A 14 11.19 0.41 -10.76
N PHE A 15 11.74 1.52 -11.27
CA PHE A 15 12.36 2.54 -10.45
C PHE A 15 11.37 3.12 -9.42
N GLN A 16 10.14 3.46 -9.84
CA GLN A 16 9.09 3.94 -8.94
C GLN A 16 8.75 2.92 -7.83
N GLN A 17 8.64 1.63 -8.16
CA GLN A 17 8.35 0.59 -7.16
C GLN A 17 9.46 0.46 -6.11
N VAL A 18 10.72 0.54 -6.52
CA VAL A 18 11.87 0.45 -5.60
C VAL A 18 11.96 1.68 -4.67
N HIS A 19 11.59 2.85 -5.19
CA HIS A 19 11.71 4.14 -4.50
C HIS A 19 10.39 4.61 -3.88
N ARG A 20 9.41 3.72 -3.73
CA ARG A 20 8.14 4.07 -3.10
C ARG A 20 8.33 4.51 -1.62
N PRO A 21 7.60 5.53 -1.15
CA PRO A 21 7.69 6.04 0.21
C PRO A 21 7.31 5.05 1.30
N LEU A 22 6.27 4.25 1.07
CA LEU A 22 5.79 3.24 2.01
C LEU A 22 5.97 1.86 1.41
N VAL A 23 6.64 0.96 2.14
CA VAL A 23 6.96 -0.38 1.66
C VAL A 23 6.28 -1.41 2.54
N PHE A 24 5.40 -2.22 1.96
CA PHE A 24 4.90 -3.44 2.58
C PHE A 24 6.06 -4.43 2.81
N ILE A 25 6.17 -4.96 4.03
CA ILE A 25 7.26 -5.85 4.47
C ILE A 25 6.74 -7.27 4.73
N ALA A 26 5.63 -7.38 5.47
CA ALA A 26 5.15 -8.64 5.98
C ALA A 26 3.65 -8.60 6.24
N ARG A 27 3.05 -9.80 6.32
CA ARG A 27 1.65 -9.99 6.67
C ARG A 27 1.54 -11.10 7.71
N GLU A 28 0.74 -10.86 8.74
CA GLU A 28 0.31 -11.86 9.72
C GLU A 28 -1.23 -11.81 9.83
N GLY A 29 -1.91 -12.80 9.25
CA GLY A 29 -3.38 -12.78 9.18
C GLY A 29 -3.91 -11.58 8.40
N THR A 30 -4.58 -10.64 9.08
CA THR A 30 -5.06 -9.36 8.54
C THR A 30 -4.17 -8.18 8.90
N ARG A 31 -3.10 -8.38 9.65
CA ARG A 31 -2.13 -7.32 9.96
C ARG A 31 -1.11 -7.22 8.86
N LEU A 32 -0.91 -5.99 8.37
CA LEU A 32 0.04 -5.64 7.33
C LEU A 32 1.13 -4.77 7.95
N THR A 33 2.38 -5.19 7.86
CA THR A 33 3.53 -4.42 8.34
C THR A 33 4.12 -3.61 7.20
N PHE A 34 4.34 -2.31 7.45
CA PHE A 34 4.94 -1.40 6.51
C PHE A 34 6.18 -0.72 7.08
N LYS A 35 7.10 -0.32 6.20
CA LYS A 35 8.23 0.56 6.51
C LYS A 35 8.04 1.90 5.83
N ASN A 36 8.06 2.97 6.61
CA ASN A 36 8.18 4.32 6.09
C ASN A 36 9.64 4.54 5.64
N LYS A 37 9.86 4.90 4.38
CA LYS A 37 11.17 5.20 3.80
C LYS A 37 11.44 6.70 3.67
N LEU A 38 10.50 7.56 4.05
CA LEU A 38 10.70 9.01 4.08
C LEU A 38 11.66 9.41 5.20
N ASP A 39 12.39 10.50 4.97
CA ASP A 39 13.42 10.98 5.90
C ASP A 39 12.84 11.88 7.02
N PHE A 40 11.73 12.58 6.75
CA PHE A 40 11.22 13.62 7.65
C PHE A 40 9.70 13.59 7.88
N THR A 41 8.95 12.85 7.07
CA THR A 41 7.49 12.90 7.07
C THR A 41 6.92 11.62 7.66
N ASN A 42 6.01 11.74 8.63
CA ASN A 42 5.19 10.62 9.08
C ASN A 42 4.28 10.18 7.93
N ILE A 43 4.18 8.88 7.67
CA ILE A 43 3.45 8.39 6.50
C ILE A 43 1.95 8.69 6.57
N HIS A 44 1.39 8.78 7.78
CA HIS A 44 -0.01 9.12 8.02
C HIS A 44 -0.37 10.47 7.37
N ASP A 45 0.55 11.42 7.37
CA ASP A 45 0.31 12.78 6.86
C ASP A 45 0.60 12.89 5.36
N TYR A 46 1.18 11.85 4.76
CA TYR A 46 1.63 11.86 3.37
C TYR A 46 0.68 11.09 2.43
N VAL A 47 0.17 9.93 2.85
CA VAL A 47 -0.70 9.10 2.01
C VAL A 47 -1.91 8.54 2.73
N THR A 48 -2.96 8.30 1.96
CA THR A 48 -4.08 7.44 2.28
C THR A 48 -3.94 6.12 1.52
N LEU A 49 -4.39 5.01 2.10
CA LEU A 49 -4.32 3.69 1.49
C LEU A 49 -5.68 3.31 0.93
N GLN A 50 -5.76 3.08 -0.37
CA GLN A 50 -6.89 2.39 -0.99
C GLN A 50 -6.52 0.91 -1.11
N ILE A 51 -7.32 0.06 -0.48
CA ILE A 51 -7.10 -1.38 -0.42
C ILE A 51 -8.23 -2.06 -1.17
N MET A 52 -7.86 -2.88 -2.14
CA MET A 52 -8.77 -3.74 -2.89
C MET A 52 -8.46 -5.19 -2.54
N VAL A 53 -9.45 -5.88 -1.99
CA VAL A 53 -9.41 -7.31 -1.72
C VAL A 53 -10.20 -8.06 -2.77
N THR A 54 -9.74 -9.26 -3.12
CA THR A 54 -10.44 -10.16 -4.04
C THR A 54 -10.47 -11.56 -3.45
N THR A 55 -11.63 -12.20 -3.45
CA THR A 55 -11.78 -13.58 -2.97
C THR A 55 -11.41 -14.61 -4.04
N ILE A 56 -11.32 -15.88 -3.65
CA ILE A 56 -11.16 -17.01 -4.56
C ILE A 56 -12.35 -17.14 -5.52
N THR A 57 -13.56 -16.75 -5.06
CA THR A 57 -14.78 -16.72 -5.89
C THR A 57 -14.83 -15.54 -6.86
N GLY A 58 -13.91 -14.57 -6.73
CA GLY A 58 -13.81 -13.39 -7.59
C GLY A 58 -14.58 -12.18 -7.08
N GLU A 59 -15.20 -12.25 -5.91
CA GLU A 59 -15.83 -11.10 -5.27
C GLU A 59 -14.77 -10.09 -4.85
N THR A 60 -15.05 -8.80 -5.06
CA THR A 60 -14.12 -7.72 -4.71
C THR A 60 -14.74 -6.76 -3.71
N ALA A 61 -13.90 -6.25 -2.81
CA ALA A 61 -14.25 -5.13 -1.96
C ALA A 61 -13.10 -4.11 -1.97
N THR A 62 -13.46 -2.84 -2.07
CA THR A 62 -12.49 -1.73 -2.06
C THR A 62 -12.86 -0.78 -0.94
N PHE A 63 -11.87 -0.41 -0.13
CA PHE A 63 -12.02 0.53 0.96
C PHE A 63 -10.80 1.44 1.06
N THR A 64 -11.00 2.60 1.66
CA THR A 64 -9.98 3.62 1.83
C THR A 64 -9.77 3.86 3.32
N VAL A 65 -8.52 3.85 3.76
CA VAL A 65 -8.13 4.03 5.16
C VAL A 65 -6.94 4.96 5.26
N ASP A 66 -6.85 5.71 6.35
CA ASP A 66 -5.63 6.45 6.65
C ASP A 66 -4.45 5.50 6.86
N ALA A 67 -3.27 5.89 6.37
CA ALA A 67 -2.06 5.15 6.68
C ALA A 67 -1.80 5.22 8.19
N PRO A 68 -1.30 4.16 8.84
CA PRO A 68 -0.97 4.21 10.26
C PRO A 68 0.10 5.27 10.55
N TYR A 69 0.16 5.77 11.78
CA TYR A 69 1.25 6.64 12.21
C TYR A 69 2.57 5.86 12.22
N ILE A 70 3.43 6.15 11.24
CA ILE A 70 4.76 5.55 11.11
C ILE A 70 5.76 6.67 10.94
N GLU A 71 6.57 6.88 11.96
CA GLU A 71 7.67 7.84 11.95
C GLU A 71 8.67 7.58 10.81
N PRO A 72 9.42 8.59 10.37
CA PRO A 72 10.49 8.42 9.40
C PRO A 72 11.38 7.22 9.70
N HIS A 73 11.67 6.41 8.68
CA HIS A 73 12.46 5.17 8.76
C HIS A 73 11.94 4.06 9.70
N ALA A 74 10.79 4.24 10.34
CA ALA A 74 10.21 3.26 11.26
C ALA A 74 9.34 2.22 10.54
N GLN A 75 8.94 1.19 11.30
CA GLN A 75 7.93 0.22 10.89
C GLN A 75 6.66 0.42 11.70
N GLY A 76 5.53 0.10 11.10
CA GLY A 76 4.25 0.06 11.79
C GLY A 76 3.27 -0.87 11.10
N GLU A 77 2.14 -1.09 11.76
CA GLU A 77 1.15 -2.08 11.37
C GLU A 77 -0.19 -1.43 11.07
N LEU A 78 -0.92 -2.02 10.14
CA LEU A 78 -2.32 -1.75 9.87
C LEU A 78 -3.08 -3.07 9.90
N ASP A 79 -4.09 -3.15 10.76
CA ASP A 79 -5.04 -4.26 10.72
C ASP A 79 -6.19 -3.93 9.76
N ILE A 80 -6.34 -4.75 8.71
CA ILE A 80 -7.41 -4.55 7.73
C ILE A 80 -8.70 -5.30 8.09
N ALA A 81 -8.71 -6.13 9.14
CA ALA A 81 -9.89 -6.91 9.54
C ALA A 81 -11.17 -6.08 9.69
N PRO A 82 -11.16 -4.85 10.27
CA PRO A 82 -12.37 -4.06 10.43
C PRO A 82 -13.05 -3.65 9.11
N TYR A 83 -12.29 -3.63 8.02
CA TYR A 83 -12.74 -3.17 6.70
C TYR A 83 -13.06 -4.30 5.74
N VAL A 84 -12.62 -5.52 6.06
CA VAL A 84 -12.86 -6.70 5.24
C VAL A 84 -14.11 -7.40 5.78
N HIS A 85 -15.22 -7.23 5.05
CA HIS A 85 -16.49 -7.93 5.33
C HIS A 85 -16.61 -9.29 4.62
N LEU A 86 -15.51 -9.78 4.05
CA LEU A 86 -15.41 -11.05 3.33
C LEU A 86 -14.70 -12.08 4.21
N ASP A 87 -14.96 -13.37 4.00
CA ASP A 87 -14.24 -14.42 4.74
C ASP A 87 -12.75 -14.36 4.38
N ILE A 88 -11.91 -14.13 5.39
CA ILE A 88 -10.46 -14.04 5.25
C ILE A 88 -9.87 -15.36 4.72
N LYS A 89 -10.53 -16.49 4.98
CA LYS A 89 -10.13 -17.80 4.44
C LYS A 89 -10.23 -17.86 2.92
N ASP A 90 -11.16 -17.11 2.35
CA ASP A 90 -11.40 -17.05 0.92
C ASP A 90 -10.65 -15.89 0.26
N LEU A 91 -9.79 -15.16 0.98
CA LEU A 91 -9.03 -14.05 0.43
C LEU A 91 -7.93 -14.55 -0.53
N SER A 92 -8.03 -14.16 -1.81
CA SER A 92 -7.07 -14.50 -2.86
C SER A 92 -6.01 -13.41 -3.01
N THR A 93 -6.41 -12.17 -3.29
CA THR A 93 -5.49 -11.05 -3.48
C THR A 93 -5.83 -9.85 -2.61
N CYS A 94 -4.80 -9.08 -2.26
CA CYS A 94 -4.91 -7.80 -1.57
C CYS A 94 -3.97 -6.81 -2.26
N THR A 95 -4.54 -5.83 -2.96
CA THR A 95 -3.80 -4.79 -3.66
C THR A 95 -3.91 -3.48 -2.87
N ILE A 96 -2.77 -2.85 -2.61
CA ILE A 96 -2.70 -1.59 -1.84
C ILE A 96 -2.19 -0.49 -2.77
N GLN A 97 -3.00 0.54 -2.95
CA GLN A 97 -2.65 1.74 -3.69
C GLN A 97 -2.45 2.91 -2.73
N TYR A 98 -1.38 3.67 -2.93
CA TYR A 98 -1.03 4.83 -2.12
C TYR A 98 -1.54 6.09 -2.82
N ILE A 99 -2.45 6.83 -2.17
CA ILE A 99 -3.02 8.08 -2.68
C ILE A 99 -2.41 9.23 -1.88
N LEU A 100 -1.80 10.21 -2.56
CA LEU A 100 -1.23 11.39 -1.91
C LEU A 100 -2.33 12.17 -1.20
N LYS A 101 -2.09 12.59 0.05
CA LYS A 101 -2.96 13.55 0.75
C LYS A 101 -2.75 14.94 0.17
N ALA A 102 -3.85 15.60 -0.21
CA ALA A 102 -3.86 16.95 -0.78
C ALA A 102 -3.72 18.03 0.30
#